data_AF-A0A526YLT5-F1
#
_entry.id   AF-A0A526YLT5-F1
#
_cell.length_a   1.000
_cell.length_b   1.000
_cell.length_c   1.000
_cell.angle_alpha   90.00
_cell.angle_beta   90.00
_cell.angle_gamma   90.00
#
_symmetry.space_group_name_H-M   'P 1'
#
loop_
_entity.id
_entity.type
_entity.pdbx_description
1 polymer ?
#
loop_
_entity_poly.entity_id
_entity_poly.type
_entity_poly.pdbx_seq_one_letter_code
_entity_poly.pdbx_strand_id
1 'polypeptide(L)' 'MTADAFLLYGTHAVEAEPVRLRAGALSADFVNGNLRTIRHGGIEVLRAIAYIVRDRDWGTYEPALTDL' A
#
# COMPACT_ATOMS: atom_id res chain seq x y z
N MET A 1 -4.32 5.77 27.51
CA MET A 1 -3.16 4.88 27.29
C MET A 1 -3.32 4.26 25.92
N THR A 2 -2.50 4.67 24.95
CA THR A 2 -2.39 3.94 23.68
C THR A 2 -1.67 2.62 23.95
N ALA A 3 -2.24 1.51 23.49
CA ALA A 3 -1.59 0.21 23.61
C ALA A 3 -0.28 0.19 22.79
N ASP A 4 0.74 -0.52 23.28
CA ASP A 4 2.00 -0.69 22.54
C ASP A 4 1.74 -1.48 21.25
N ALA A 5 2.06 -0.87 20.10
CA ALA A 5 1.85 -1.43 18.78
C ALA A 5 2.56 -2.78 18.60
N PHE A 6 3.72 -2.98 19.24
CA PHE A 6 4.45 -4.24 19.16
C PHE A 6 3.65 -5.39 19.77
N LEU A 7 2.92 -5.15 20.86
CA LEU A 7 2.09 -6.17 21.49
C LEU A 7 0.88 -6.57 20.64
N LEU A 8 0.42 -5.68 19.75
CA LEU A 8 -0.73 -5.92 18.88
C LEU A 8 -0.34 -6.50 17.52
N TYR A 9 0.77 -6.03 16.96
CA TYR A 9 1.15 -6.29 15.56
C TYR A 9 2.48 -7.01 15.41
N GLY A 10 3.23 -7.21 16.50
CA GLY A 10 4.58 -7.82 16.47
C GLY A 10 5.66 -6.94 15.85
N THR A 11 5.37 -5.66 15.60
CA THR A 11 6.31 -4.69 15.02
C THR A 11 5.97 -3.26 15.47
N HIS A 12 6.99 -2.41 15.53
CA HIS A 12 6.82 -0.96 15.66
C HIS A 12 6.74 -0.26 14.30
N ALA A 13 6.90 -0.99 13.20
CA ALA A 13 6.75 -0.45 11.86
C ALA A 13 5.33 0.07 11.67
N VAL A 14 5.22 1.32 11.24
CA VAL A 14 3.96 2.00 10.95
C VAL A 14 3.73 1.93 9.45
N GLU A 15 2.51 1.60 9.04
CA GLU A 15 2.13 1.60 7.63
C GLU A 15 2.21 3.03 7.06
N ALA A 16 2.76 3.18 5.86
CA ALA A 16 2.84 4.48 5.22
C ALA A 16 1.45 5.06 4.96
N GLU A 17 1.30 6.38 5.08
CA GLU A 17 0.04 7.03 4.76
C GLU A 17 -0.29 6.85 3.26
N PRO A 18 -1.46 6.31 2.90
CA PRO A 18 -1.81 6.11 1.50
C PRO A 18 -2.00 7.43 0.75
N VAL A 19 -1.37 7.53 -0.43
CA VAL A 19 -1.59 8.64 -1.36
C VAL A 19 -2.72 8.28 -2.33
N ARG A 20 -3.81 9.06 -2.32
CA ARG A 20 -4.93 8.83 -3.23
C ARG A 20 -4.66 9.36 -4.63
N LEU A 21 -4.56 8.46 -5.61
CA LEU A 21 -4.48 8.78 -7.03
C LEU A 21 -5.88 8.78 -7.68
N ARG A 22 -6.10 9.66 -8.66
CA ARG A 22 -7.37 9.78 -9.42
C ARG A 22 -7.11 10.04 -10.90
N ALA A 23 -7.86 9.36 -11.75
CA ALA A 23 -7.90 9.57 -13.19
C ALA A 23 -9.34 9.39 -13.69
N GLY A 24 -10.09 10.49 -13.75
CA GLY A 24 -11.53 10.44 -14.05
C GLY A 24 -12.29 9.61 -13.02
N ALA A 25 -13.05 8.61 -13.48
CA ALA A 25 -13.81 7.71 -12.62
C ALA A 25 -12.92 6.67 -11.88
N LEU A 26 -11.66 6.52 -12.29
CA LEU A 26 -10.70 5.61 -11.67
C LEU A 26 -10.02 6.27 -10.46
N SER A 27 -9.85 5.52 -9.38
CA SER A 27 -9.04 5.94 -8.23
C SER A 27 -8.31 4.75 -7.60
N ALA A 28 -7.17 5.01 -6.97
CA ALA A 28 -6.36 3.97 -6.31
C ALA A 28 -5.59 4.57 -5.12
N ASP A 29 -5.26 3.74 -4.14
CA ASP A 29 -4.31 4.09 -3.08
C ASP A 29 -2.91 3.70 -3.52
N PHE A 30 -1.97 4.64 -3.49
CA PHE A 30 -0.55 4.34 -3.57
C PHE A 30 0.02 4.26 -2.16
N VAL A 31 0.44 3.06 -1.75
CA VAL A 31 0.93 2.78 -0.40
C VAL A 31 1.95 1.64 -0.44
N ASN A 32 3.05 1.78 0.31
CA ASN A 32 4.15 0.81 0.40
C ASN A 32 4.67 0.39 -0.99
N GLY A 33 4.76 1.35 -1.93
CA GLY A 33 5.23 1.09 -3.28
C GLY A 33 4.26 0.31 -4.17
N ASN A 34 2.99 0.16 -3.79
CA ASN A 34 1.99 -0.63 -4.52
C ASN A 34 0.67 0.13 -4.70
N LEU A 35 -0.15 -0.29 -5.66
CA LEU A 35 -1.53 0.20 -5.80
C LEU A 35 -2.50 -0.71 -5.05
N ARG A 36 -3.40 -0.12 -4.26
CA ARG A 36 -4.43 -0.81 -3.47
C ARG A 36 -5.79 -0.19 -3.73
N THR A 37 -6.85 -0.97 -3.45
CA THR A 37 -8.25 -0.51 -3.43
C THR A 37 -8.58 0.30 -4.69
N ILE A 38 -8.34 -0.31 -5.85
CA ILE A 38 -8.56 0.32 -7.14
C ILE A 38 -10.06 0.33 -7.41
N ARG A 39 -10.63 1.52 -7.57
CA ARG A 39 -12.06 1.75 -7.72
C ARG A 39 -12.38 2.42 -9.04
N HIS A 40 -13.49 2.01 -9.66
CA HIS A 40 -14.11 2.71 -10.78
C HIS A 40 -15.50 3.18 -10.36
N GLY A 41 -15.76 4.50 -10.42
CA GLY A 41 -17.04 5.06 -9.97
C GLY A 41 -17.35 4.79 -8.49
N GLY A 42 -16.30 4.68 -7.65
CA GLY A 42 -16.43 4.38 -6.23
C GLY A 42 -16.53 2.90 -5.86
N ILE A 43 -16.74 2.00 -6.82
CA ILE A 43 -16.80 0.55 -6.59
C ILE A 43 -15.40 -0.04 -6.73
N GLU A 44 -14.96 -0.82 -5.74
CA GLU A 44 -13.67 -1.53 -5.83
C GLU A 44 -13.75 -2.62 -6.90
N VAL A 45 -12.90 -2.50 -7.91
CA VAL A 45 -12.85 -3.42 -9.06
C VAL A 45 -11.59 -4.28 -9.05
N LEU A 46 -10.53 -3.84 -8.35
CA LEU A 46 -9.31 -4.60 -8.18
C LEU A 46 -8.68 -4.30 -6.81
N ARG A 47 -8.33 -5.36 -6.08
CA ARG A 47 -7.80 -5.22 -4.72
C ARG A 47 -6.40 -4.61 -4.69
N ALA A 48 -5.52 -5.05 -5.58
CA ALA A 48 -4.12 -4.62 -5.59
C ALA A 48 -3.43 -4.85 -6.94
N ILE A 49 -2.46 -3.99 -7.24
CA ILE A 49 -1.39 -4.23 -8.23
C ILE A 49 -0.08 -4.09 -7.47
N ALA A 50 0.73 -5.15 -7.49
CA ALA A 50 1.99 -5.20 -6.74
C ALA A 50 3.22 -5.17 -7.66
N TYR A 51 4.24 -4.41 -7.28
CA TYR A 51 5.52 -4.33 -7.98
C TYR A 51 6.54 -5.19 -7.23
N ILE A 52 6.46 -6.50 -7.45
CA ILE A 52 7.12 -7.48 -6.59
C ILE A 52 8.62 -7.54 -6.89
N VAL A 53 9.42 -7.01 -5.97
CA VAL A 53 10.85 -7.29 -5.87
C VAL A 53 11.07 -8.04 -4.56
N ARG A 54 11.65 -9.25 -4.64
CA ARG A 54 11.84 -10.11 -3.48
C ARG A 54 13.32 -10.22 -3.11
N ASP A 55 13.58 -10.32 -1.81
CA ASP A 55 14.87 -10.80 -1.32
C ASP A 55 14.94 -12.34 -1.35
N ARG A 56 16.07 -12.89 -0.90
CA ARG A 56 16.32 -14.34 -0.86
C ARG A 56 15.42 -15.09 0.13
N ASP A 57 14.86 -14.38 1.10
CA ASP A 57 14.07 -14.88 2.23
C ASP A 57 12.57 -14.61 2.02
N TRP A 58 12.15 -14.36 0.77
CA TRP A 58 10.76 -14.03 0.37
C TRP A 58 10.22 -12.70 0.92
N GLY A 59 11.05 -11.82 1.50
CA GLY A 59 10.65 -10.45 1.83
C GLY A 59 10.31 -9.66 0.58
N THR A 60 9.31 -8.77 0.65
CA THR A 60 8.98 -7.85 -0.47
C THR A 60 9.51 -6.47 -0.13
N TYR A 61 10.29 -5.89 -1.02
CA TYR A 61 10.71 -4.49 -0.86
C TYR A 61 9.53 -3.54 -1.04
N GLU A 62 9.59 -2.40 -0.36
CA GLU A 62 8.66 -1.28 -0.49
C GLU A 62 9.34 -0.16 -1.28
N PRO A 63 9.42 -0.25 -2.62
CA PRO A 63 10.17 0.71 -3.42
C PRO A 63 9.51 2.09 -3.39
N ALA A 64 10.34 3.13 -3.27
CA ALA A 64 9.93 4.49 -3.55
C ALA A 64 9.86 4.67 -5.07
N LEU A 65 8.66 4.91 -5.60
CA LEU A 65 8.47 5.30 -7.00
C LEU A 65 8.62 6.81 -7.12
N THR A 66 9.35 7.26 -8.13
CA THR A 66 9.55 8.68 -8.48
C THR A 66 9.08 8.91 -9.91
N ASP A 67 8.73 10.16 -10.26
CA ASP A 67 8.29 10.55 -11.61
C ASP A 67 6.99 9.85 -12.07
N LEU A 68 5.91 10.02 -11.30
CA LEU A 68 4.58 9.43 -11.51
C LEU A 68 3.59 10.40 -12.16
#